data_AF-A0A0L7M0Q3-F1
#
_entry.id   AF-A0A0L7M0Q3-F1
#
_cell.length_a   1.000
_cell.length_b   1.000
_cell.length_c   1.000
_cell.angle_alpha   90.00
_cell.angle_beta   90.00
_cell.angle_gamma   90.00
#
_symmetry.space_group_name_H-M   'P 1'
#
loop_
_entity.id
_entity.type
_entity.pdbx_description
1 polymer ?
#
loop_
_entity_poly.entity_id
_entity_poly.type
_entity_poly.pdbx_seq_one_letter_code
_entity_poly.pdbx_strand_id
1 'polypeptide(L)'
;MEKNLAEKIEKGCLMCGCGLGSVAGSVGLFGGVAINIWKHLALEASIKTAIAEGTAKIAEAAEAARIQAGKEFVIAGLEKLGVSILDNQSLVSYFTTTPYNTASVITTALYKQHYKICVYDPSRNLFSPFGDVNRHIGICNSVLKQTEAVSQSRKYISHIEGIEKTVQTMVSYAEVSAKAAAKTAEAANKLAIEEAQEKVMEATIYNWYTTI
;
A
#
# COMPACT_ATOMS: atom_id res chain seq x y z
N MET A 1 -55.27 31.74 53.97
CA MET A 1 -53.81 31.95 53.78
C MET A 1 -53.34 30.96 52.72
N GLU A 2 -52.22 31.22 52.04
CA GLU A 2 -51.64 30.42 50.93
C GLU A 2 -51.99 30.81 49.47
N LYS A 3 -51.96 32.11 49.14
CA LYS A 3 -51.88 32.55 47.72
C LYS A 3 -50.73 33.51 47.40
N ASN A 4 -49.77 33.71 48.31
CA ASN A 4 -48.78 34.81 48.20
C ASN A 4 -47.30 34.35 48.04
N LEU A 5 -47.02 33.03 48.03
CA LEU A 5 -45.65 32.52 47.90
C LEU A 5 -45.24 32.25 46.45
N ALA A 6 -46.16 31.82 45.58
CA ALA A 6 -45.85 31.49 44.19
C ALA A 6 -45.50 32.73 43.34
N GLU A 7 -46.29 33.81 43.42
CA GLU A 7 -46.05 35.04 42.63
C GLU A 7 -44.75 35.77 43.01
N LYS A 8 -44.23 35.58 44.23
CA LYS A 8 -42.94 36.17 44.65
C LYS A 8 -41.73 35.39 44.13
N ILE A 9 -41.88 34.07 43.95
CA ILE A 9 -40.81 33.23 43.41
C ILE A 9 -40.65 33.48 41.90
N GLU A 10 -41.75 33.72 41.17
CA GLU A 10 -41.70 34.08 39.74
C GLU A 10 -41.01 35.43 39.49
N LYS A 11 -41.28 36.45 40.33
CA LYS A 11 -40.60 37.76 40.22
C LYS A 11 -39.13 37.71 40.63
N GLY A 12 -38.75 36.86 41.59
CA GLY A 12 -37.35 36.66 42.00
C GLY A 12 -36.50 35.92 40.95
N CYS A 13 -37.10 34.95 40.25
CA CYS A 13 -36.44 34.23 39.16
C CYS A 13 -36.23 35.13 37.92
N LEU A 14 -37.22 35.95 37.57
CA LEU A 14 -37.11 36.92 36.46
C LEU A 14 -36.11 38.05 36.74
N MET A 15 -35.89 38.45 38.00
CA MET A 15 -34.84 39.43 38.35
C MET A 15 -33.42 38.83 38.42
N CYS A 16 -33.26 37.53 38.67
CA CYS A 16 -31.94 36.87 38.53
C CYS A 16 -31.51 36.69 37.06
N GLY A 17 -32.44 36.86 36.11
CA GLY A 17 -32.16 36.78 34.67
C GLY A 17 -31.33 37.94 34.12
N CYS A 18 -31.21 39.07 34.82
CA CYS A 18 -30.45 40.25 34.36
C CYS A 18 -28.91 40.11 34.40
N GLY A 19 -28.38 38.94 34.76
CA GLY A 19 -26.97 38.57 34.58
C GLY A 19 -26.76 37.20 33.92
N LEU A 20 -27.82 36.42 33.69
CA LEU A 20 -27.72 35.10 33.06
C LEU A 20 -27.69 35.18 31.53
N GLY A 21 -28.08 36.30 30.92
CA GLY A 21 -27.87 36.53 29.48
C GLY A 21 -26.39 36.63 29.10
N SER A 22 -25.53 37.15 29.99
CA SER A 22 -24.08 37.21 29.80
C SER A 22 -23.38 35.93 30.27
N VAL A 23 -23.88 35.22 31.29
CA VAL A 23 -23.33 33.92 31.72
C VAL A 23 -23.77 32.77 30.82
N ALA A 24 -24.96 32.78 30.22
CA ALA A 24 -25.33 31.82 29.19
C ALA A 24 -24.52 32.03 27.90
N GLY A 25 -24.24 33.29 27.53
CA GLY A 25 -23.30 33.61 26.47
C GLY A 25 -21.87 33.17 26.80
N SER A 26 -21.43 33.34 28.05
CA SER A 26 -20.09 32.93 28.50
C SER A 26 -19.94 31.42 28.63
N VAL A 27 -20.89 30.71 29.24
CA VAL A 27 -20.88 29.23 29.37
C VAL A 27 -21.20 28.56 28.04
N GLY A 28 -22.01 29.16 27.17
CA GLY A 28 -22.21 28.69 25.80
C GLY A 28 -20.96 28.85 24.92
N LEU A 29 -20.24 29.98 25.04
CA LEU A 29 -19.05 30.26 24.25
C LEU A 29 -17.80 29.56 24.83
N PHE A 30 -17.54 29.67 26.13
CA PHE A 30 -16.43 28.97 26.80
C PHE A 30 -16.71 27.47 26.98
N GLY A 31 -17.96 27.06 27.21
CA GLY A 31 -18.34 25.65 27.25
C GLY A 31 -18.31 25.01 25.86
N GLY A 32 -18.78 25.69 24.82
CA GLY A 32 -18.63 25.23 23.43
C GLY A 32 -17.15 25.10 23.01
N VAL A 33 -16.30 26.07 23.40
CA VAL A 33 -14.86 26.01 23.14
C VAL A 33 -14.18 24.91 23.96
N ALA A 34 -14.49 24.78 25.27
CA ALA A 34 -13.94 23.72 26.10
C ALA A 34 -14.39 22.33 25.64
N ILE A 35 -15.65 22.15 25.27
CA ILE A 35 -16.19 20.88 24.73
C ILE A 35 -15.53 20.57 23.39
N ASN A 36 -15.36 21.55 22.50
CA ASN A 36 -14.66 21.31 21.22
C ASN A 36 -13.18 20.93 21.42
N ILE A 37 -12.48 21.55 22.37
CA ILE A 37 -11.10 21.19 22.70
C ILE A 37 -11.03 19.78 23.29
N TRP A 38 -11.92 19.44 24.23
CA TRP A 38 -11.97 18.11 24.85
C TRP A 38 -12.39 17.03 23.85
N LYS A 39 -13.31 17.35 22.93
CA LYS A 39 -13.72 16.48 21.83
C LYS A 39 -12.54 16.15 20.91
N HIS A 40 -11.76 17.16 20.54
CA HIS A 40 -10.56 16.97 19.73
C HIS A 40 -9.52 16.10 20.45
N LEU A 41 -9.23 16.39 21.72
CA LEU A 41 -8.28 15.61 22.52
C LEU A 41 -8.74 14.16 22.72
N ALA A 42 -10.04 13.94 22.94
CA ALA A 42 -10.62 12.61 23.05
C ALA A 42 -10.56 11.85 21.72
N LEU A 43 -10.79 12.54 20.60
CA LEU A 43 -10.68 11.96 19.25
C LEU A 43 -9.25 11.53 18.97
N GLU A 44 -8.28 12.42 19.20
CA GLU A 44 -6.86 12.13 19.02
C GLU A 44 -6.40 10.95 19.90
N ALA A 45 -6.83 10.90 21.17
CA ALA A 45 -6.52 9.79 22.06
C ALA A 45 -7.15 8.47 21.58
N SER A 46 -8.40 8.51 21.10
CA SER A 46 -9.11 7.35 20.56
C SER A 46 -8.45 6.83 19.28
N ILE A 47 -8.13 7.72 18.34
CA ILE A 47 -7.40 7.41 17.11
C ILE A 47 -6.04 6.78 17.43
N LYS A 48 -5.27 7.38 18.34
CA LYS A 48 -3.95 6.86 18.72
C LYS A 48 -4.06 5.46 19.31
N THR A 49 -5.06 5.20 20.13
CA THR A 49 -5.33 3.88 20.71
C THR A 49 -5.75 2.89 19.63
N ALA A 50 -6.67 3.27 18.75
CA ALA A 50 -7.14 2.42 17.66
C ALA A 50 -6.04 2.08 16.65
N ILE A 51 -5.14 3.02 16.33
CA ILE A 51 -3.95 2.76 15.51
C ILE A 51 -3.00 1.82 16.25
N ALA A 52 -2.76 2.03 17.55
CA ALA A 52 -1.88 1.17 18.34
C ALA A 52 -2.39 -0.28 18.37
N GLU A 53 -3.68 -0.49 18.62
CA GLU A 53 -4.33 -1.80 18.55
C GLU A 53 -4.36 -2.37 17.13
N GLY A 54 -4.53 -1.51 16.13
CA GLY A 54 -4.56 -1.86 14.71
C GLY A 54 -3.20 -2.13 14.08
N THR A 55 -2.09 -1.87 14.78
CA THR A 55 -0.72 -1.91 14.23
C THR A 55 -0.42 -3.21 13.48
N ALA A 56 -0.83 -4.36 14.03
CA ALA A 56 -0.62 -5.66 13.38
C ALA A 56 -1.35 -5.76 12.04
N LYS A 57 -2.63 -5.37 11.99
CA LYS A 57 -3.44 -5.40 10.76
C LYS A 57 -2.92 -4.40 9.72
N ILE A 58 -2.50 -3.22 10.17
CA ILE A 58 -1.88 -2.21 9.29
C ILE A 58 -0.60 -2.76 8.68
N ALA A 59 0.26 -3.41 9.49
CA ALA A 59 1.50 -4.03 9.02
C ALA A 59 1.22 -5.19 8.04
N GLU A 60 0.24 -6.04 8.32
CA GLU A 60 -0.19 -7.12 7.43
C GLU A 60 -0.70 -6.58 6.09
N ALA A 61 -1.53 -5.54 6.09
CA ALA A 61 -2.02 -4.90 4.88
C ALA A 61 -0.89 -4.24 4.07
N ALA A 62 0.05 -3.58 4.76
CA ALA A 62 1.23 -2.98 4.14
C ALA A 62 2.14 -4.04 3.52
N GLU A 63 2.36 -5.17 4.20
CA GLU A 63 3.16 -6.28 3.70
C GLU A 63 2.50 -6.98 2.51
N ALA A 64 1.18 -7.18 2.55
CA ALA A 64 0.42 -7.71 1.43
C ALA A 64 0.54 -6.81 0.19
N ALA A 65 0.36 -5.49 0.36
CA ALA A 65 0.53 -4.51 -0.71
C ALA A 65 1.97 -4.47 -1.24
N ARG A 66 2.97 -4.58 -0.36
CA ARG A 66 4.39 -4.65 -0.71
C ARG A 66 4.67 -5.83 -1.63
N ILE A 67 4.25 -7.03 -1.20
CA ILE A 67 4.48 -8.26 -1.94
C ILE A 67 3.76 -8.21 -3.29
N GLN A 68 2.52 -7.76 -3.32
CA GLN A 68 1.71 -7.70 -4.53
C GLN A 68 2.34 -6.76 -5.58
N ALA A 69 2.65 -5.52 -5.19
CA ALA A 69 3.25 -4.55 -6.09
C ALA A 69 4.63 -5.00 -6.61
N GLY A 70 5.44 -5.63 -5.75
CA GLY A 70 6.72 -6.22 -6.16
C GLY A 70 6.56 -7.32 -7.20
N LYS A 71 5.60 -8.23 -7.01
CA LYS A 71 5.27 -9.29 -7.99
C LYS A 71 4.81 -8.71 -9.31
N GLU A 72 3.85 -7.79 -9.29
CA GLU A 72 3.32 -7.16 -10.49
C GLU A 72 4.41 -6.44 -11.30
N PHE A 73 5.33 -5.75 -10.62
CA PHE A 73 6.45 -5.09 -11.28
C PHE A 73 7.37 -6.09 -11.99
N VAL A 74 7.74 -7.18 -11.31
CA VAL A 74 8.59 -8.23 -11.90
C VAL A 74 7.87 -8.89 -13.08
N ILE A 75 6.60 -9.23 -12.95
CA ILE A 75 5.80 -9.83 -14.03
C ILE A 75 5.79 -8.92 -15.25
N ALA A 76 5.46 -7.62 -15.08
CA ALA A 76 5.46 -6.66 -16.18
C ALA A 76 6.86 -6.50 -16.81
N GLY A 77 7.92 -6.58 -16.01
CA GLY A 77 9.30 -6.58 -16.49
C GLY A 77 9.60 -7.79 -17.38
N LEU A 78 9.17 -8.98 -16.96
CA LEU A 78 9.35 -10.22 -17.71
C LEU A 78 8.53 -10.25 -19.01
N GLU A 79 7.30 -9.74 -18.98
CA GLU A 79 6.45 -9.62 -20.17
C GLU A 79 7.09 -8.68 -21.21
N LYS A 80 7.69 -7.57 -20.77
CA LYS A 80 8.47 -6.67 -21.65
C LYS A 80 9.69 -7.35 -22.27
N LEU A 81 10.26 -8.35 -21.59
CA LEU A 81 11.32 -9.19 -22.15
C LEU A 81 10.77 -10.27 -23.10
N GLY A 82 9.47 -10.34 -23.33
CA GLY A 82 8.82 -11.35 -24.17
C GLY A 82 8.66 -12.70 -23.47
N VAL A 83 8.62 -12.72 -22.13
CA VAL A 83 8.43 -13.91 -21.32
C VAL A 83 7.03 -13.90 -20.73
N SER A 84 6.21 -14.89 -21.07
CA SER A 84 4.83 -15.03 -20.55
C SER A 84 4.62 -16.28 -19.69
N ILE A 85 5.57 -17.20 -19.76
CA ILE A 85 5.58 -18.49 -19.06
C ILE A 85 6.97 -18.62 -18.45
N LEU A 86 7.08 -19.21 -17.26
CA LEU A 86 8.32 -19.66 -16.63
C LEU A 86 8.10 -21.06 -16.05
N ASP A 87 9.04 -21.97 -16.27
CA ASP A 87 8.98 -23.35 -15.76
C ASP A 87 7.66 -24.08 -16.09
N ASN A 88 7.18 -23.91 -17.33
CA ASN A 88 5.87 -24.41 -17.81
C ASN A 88 4.64 -23.87 -17.06
N GLN A 89 4.78 -22.79 -16.29
CA GLN A 89 3.69 -22.11 -15.59
C GLN A 89 3.54 -20.68 -16.07
N SER A 90 2.32 -20.12 -15.99
CA SER A 90 2.15 -18.67 -16.20
C SER A 90 2.93 -17.89 -15.14
N LEU A 91 3.37 -16.67 -15.46
CA LEU A 91 4.09 -15.83 -14.50
C LEU A 91 3.30 -15.64 -13.20
N VAL A 92 1.99 -15.41 -13.30
CA VAL A 92 1.09 -15.28 -12.15
C VAL A 92 1.15 -16.51 -11.25
N SER A 93 1.06 -17.72 -11.84
CA SER A 93 1.17 -18.99 -11.10
C SER A 93 2.55 -19.16 -10.47
N TYR A 94 3.62 -18.89 -11.22
CA TYR A 94 4.99 -19.06 -10.77
C TYR A 94 5.31 -18.22 -9.53
N PHE A 95 4.85 -16.96 -9.50
CA PHE A 95 5.05 -16.06 -8.36
C PHE A 95 4.05 -16.25 -7.22
N THR A 96 3.13 -17.23 -7.29
CA THR A 96 2.33 -17.59 -6.10
C THR A 96 3.22 -18.23 -5.04
N THR A 97 4.08 -19.16 -5.44
CA THR A 97 4.99 -19.91 -4.57
C THR A 97 6.40 -19.34 -4.53
N THR A 98 6.79 -18.59 -5.58
CA THR A 98 8.15 -18.06 -5.70
C THR A 98 8.24 -16.62 -5.22
N PRO A 99 9.21 -16.28 -4.34
CA PRO A 99 9.42 -14.90 -3.94
C PRO A 99 10.01 -14.05 -5.09
N TYR A 100 9.39 -12.91 -5.36
CA TYR A 100 9.80 -12.00 -6.45
C TYR A 100 11.18 -11.35 -6.20
N ASN A 101 11.64 -11.31 -4.95
CA ASN A 101 12.89 -10.65 -4.55
C ASN A 101 14.11 -11.58 -4.62
N THR A 102 13.95 -12.83 -5.03
CA THR A 102 15.06 -13.79 -5.15
C THR A 102 15.57 -13.81 -6.59
N ALA A 103 16.48 -12.88 -6.90
CA ALA A 103 17.01 -12.68 -8.25
C ALA A 103 17.65 -13.96 -8.84
N SER A 104 18.35 -14.76 -8.04
CA SER A 104 19.01 -15.99 -8.50
C SER A 104 18.04 -17.06 -9.03
N VAL A 105 16.90 -17.23 -8.36
CA VAL A 105 15.86 -18.19 -8.76
C VAL A 105 15.21 -17.76 -10.07
N ILE A 106 14.88 -16.47 -10.19
CA ILE A 106 14.30 -15.89 -11.42
C ILE A 106 15.31 -16.00 -12.57
N THR A 107 16.58 -15.67 -12.34
CA THR A 107 17.67 -15.78 -13.31
C THR A 107 17.81 -17.21 -13.84
N THR A 108 17.80 -18.20 -12.94
CA THR A 108 17.93 -19.62 -13.31
C THR A 108 16.76 -20.08 -14.17
N ALA A 109 15.53 -19.70 -13.79
CA ALA A 109 14.32 -20.06 -14.55
C ALA A 109 14.33 -19.42 -15.95
N LEU A 110 14.66 -18.13 -16.03
CA LEU A 110 14.78 -17.42 -17.30
C LEU A 110 15.86 -18.00 -18.19
N TYR A 111 17.03 -18.31 -17.63
CA TYR A 111 18.13 -18.88 -18.38
C TYR A 111 17.76 -20.24 -18.98
N LYS A 112 17.10 -21.12 -18.22
CA LYS A 112 16.61 -22.42 -18.73
C LYS A 112 15.65 -22.24 -19.90
N GLN A 113 14.74 -21.29 -19.80
CA GLN A 113 13.77 -21.01 -20.85
C GLN A 113 14.40 -20.38 -22.08
N HIS A 114 15.28 -19.40 -21.88
CA HIS A 114 16.09 -18.80 -22.93
C HIS A 114 16.89 -19.88 -23.66
N TYR A 115 17.61 -20.74 -22.93
CA TYR A 115 18.38 -21.83 -23.51
C TYR A 115 17.52 -22.76 -24.37
N LYS A 116 16.34 -23.17 -23.85
CA LYS A 116 15.41 -24.04 -24.58
C LYS A 116 14.85 -23.40 -25.85
N ILE A 117 14.56 -22.10 -25.82
CA ILE A 117 13.88 -21.42 -26.93
C ILE A 117 14.87 -20.87 -27.96
N CYS A 118 16.01 -20.37 -27.51
CA CYS A 118 16.94 -19.59 -28.32
C CYS A 118 18.03 -20.45 -28.97
N VAL A 119 18.43 -21.54 -28.30
CA VAL A 119 19.53 -22.42 -28.76
C VAL A 119 19.01 -23.63 -29.54
N TYR A 120 17.77 -24.07 -29.30
CA TYR A 120 17.15 -25.17 -30.03
C TYR A 120 16.74 -24.75 -31.45
N ASP A 121 17.26 -25.43 -32.48
CA ASP A 121 16.82 -25.26 -33.88
C ASP A 121 15.77 -26.33 -34.22
N PRO A 122 14.47 -25.96 -34.36
CA PRO A 122 13.43 -26.92 -34.73
C PRO A 122 13.63 -27.53 -36.12
N SER A 123 14.30 -26.80 -37.02
CA SER A 123 14.50 -27.20 -38.43
C SER A 123 15.52 -28.34 -38.55
N ARG A 124 16.49 -28.39 -37.62
CA ARG A 124 17.56 -29.39 -37.58
C ARG A 124 17.41 -30.38 -36.43
N ASN A 125 16.41 -30.19 -35.58
CA ASN A 125 16.20 -30.91 -34.32
C ASN A 125 17.50 -31.01 -33.48
N LEU A 126 18.25 -29.91 -33.41
CA LEU A 126 19.57 -29.87 -32.78
C LEU A 126 19.74 -28.57 -31.97
N PHE A 127 20.49 -28.63 -30.88
CA PHE A 127 20.96 -27.43 -30.17
C PHE A 127 22.15 -26.83 -30.92
N SER A 128 22.05 -25.54 -31.27
CA SER A 128 23.11 -24.82 -31.98
C SER A 128 24.31 -24.54 -31.06
N PRO A 129 25.54 -24.98 -31.42
CA PRO A 129 26.75 -24.61 -30.70
C PRO A 129 27.16 -23.14 -30.91
N PHE A 130 26.62 -22.49 -31.94
CA PHE A 130 27.07 -21.18 -32.44
C PHE A 130 26.26 -19.98 -31.90
N GLY A 131 25.40 -20.21 -30.90
CA GLY A 131 24.59 -19.17 -30.24
C GLY A 131 23.12 -19.16 -30.65
N ASP A 132 22.40 -18.12 -30.24
CA ASP A 132 20.94 -18.00 -30.43
C ASP A 132 20.56 -17.99 -31.92
N VAL A 133 19.93 -19.07 -32.37
CA VAL A 133 19.43 -19.24 -33.75
C VAL A 133 18.07 -18.58 -33.94
N ASN A 134 17.31 -18.38 -32.86
CA ASN A 134 15.95 -17.84 -32.89
C ASN A 134 15.87 -16.39 -32.40
N ARG A 135 16.78 -15.51 -32.84
CA ARG A 135 16.82 -14.08 -32.45
C ARG A 135 15.55 -13.29 -32.79
N HIS A 136 14.69 -13.82 -33.65
CA HIS A 136 13.39 -13.22 -33.96
C HIS A 136 12.36 -13.41 -32.83
N ILE A 137 12.59 -14.34 -31.90
CA ILE A 137 11.72 -14.57 -30.74
C ILE A 137 12.00 -13.48 -29.68
N GLY A 138 10.93 -12.96 -29.08
CA GLY A 138 10.97 -11.84 -28.13
C GLY A 138 11.99 -12.02 -27.01
N ILE A 139 12.01 -13.19 -26.35
CA ILE A 139 12.96 -13.49 -25.26
C ILE A 139 14.43 -13.48 -25.72
N CYS A 140 14.73 -14.06 -26.87
CA CYS A 140 16.11 -14.16 -27.39
C CYS A 140 16.64 -12.78 -27.79
N ASN A 141 15.82 -11.99 -28.49
CA ASN A 141 16.17 -10.62 -28.85
C ASN A 141 16.35 -9.72 -27.62
N SER A 142 15.44 -9.84 -26.65
CA SER A 142 15.45 -9.01 -25.45
C SER A 142 16.65 -9.31 -24.57
N VAL A 143 16.96 -10.59 -24.33
CA VAL A 143 18.15 -10.99 -23.58
C VAL A 143 19.42 -10.52 -24.27
N LEU A 144 19.53 -10.65 -25.60
CA LEU A 144 20.67 -10.14 -26.36
C LEU A 144 20.86 -8.63 -26.14
N LYS A 145 19.81 -7.82 -26.37
CA LYS A 145 19.87 -6.36 -26.20
C LYS A 145 20.22 -5.95 -24.77
N GLN A 146 19.66 -6.64 -23.78
CA GLN A 146 19.94 -6.37 -22.37
C GLN A 146 21.39 -6.71 -22.03
N THR A 147 21.88 -7.85 -22.51
CA THR A 147 23.28 -8.28 -22.36
C THR A 147 24.22 -7.25 -23.00
N GLU A 148 23.92 -6.76 -24.20
CA GLU A 148 24.68 -5.68 -24.85
C GLU A 148 24.66 -4.41 -24.00
N ALA A 149 23.51 -4.01 -23.46
CA ALA A 149 23.35 -2.80 -22.64
C ALA A 149 24.13 -2.86 -21.32
N VAL A 150 24.30 -4.05 -20.72
CA VAL A 150 25.07 -4.22 -19.47
C VAL A 150 26.54 -4.62 -19.72
N SER A 151 26.94 -4.83 -20.98
CA SER A 151 28.31 -5.14 -21.38
C SER A 151 29.18 -3.87 -21.39
N GLN A 152 30.46 -4.00 -21.03
CA GLN A 152 31.43 -2.91 -21.11
C GLN A 152 32.20 -3.02 -22.44
N SER A 153 32.59 -1.88 -23.02
CA SER A 153 33.46 -1.86 -24.21
C SER A 153 34.67 -2.78 -24.04
N ARG A 154 34.79 -3.76 -24.95
CA ARG A 154 35.85 -4.79 -25.00
C ARG A 154 35.79 -5.88 -23.91
N LYS A 155 34.67 -6.04 -23.20
CA LYS A 155 34.42 -7.22 -22.34
C LYS A 155 33.24 -8.02 -22.85
N TYR A 156 33.50 -9.25 -23.28
CA TYR A 156 32.45 -10.23 -23.50
C TYR A 156 31.85 -10.63 -22.15
N ILE A 157 30.52 -10.60 -22.06
CA ILE A 157 29.78 -11.15 -20.93
C ILE A 157 28.94 -12.32 -21.42
N SER A 158 28.78 -13.33 -20.58
CA SER A 158 27.93 -14.47 -20.93
C SER A 158 26.44 -14.08 -20.90
N HIS A 159 25.60 -14.81 -21.66
CA HIS A 159 24.14 -14.62 -21.60
C HIS A 159 23.58 -14.79 -20.19
N ILE A 160 24.15 -15.70 -19.39
CA ILE A 160 23.72 -15.91 -18.00
C ILE A 160 24.05 -14.70 -17.11
N GLU A 161 25.24 -14.10 -17.23
CA GLU A 161 25.58 -12.86 -16.53
C GLU A 161 24.74 -11.67 -16.98
N GLY A 162 24.44 -11.59 -18.28
CA GLY A 162 23.55 -10.59 -18.84
C GLY A 162 22.16 -10.67 -18.20
N ILE A 163 21.56 -11.86 -18.21
CA ILE A 163 20.26 -12.13 -17.57
C ILE A 163 20.33 -11.81 -16.08
N GLU A 164 21.38 -12.25 -15.37
CA GLU A 164 21.51 -12.03 -13.94
C GLU A 164 21.48 -10.54 -13.59
N LYS A 165 22.28 -9.71 -14.28
CA LYS A 165 22.31 -8.26 -14.05
C LYS A 165 20.97 -7.58 -14.36
N THR A 166 20.31 -8.00 -15.43
CA THR A 166 18.98 -7.48 -15.78
C THR A 166 17.95 -7.85 -14.72
N VAL A 167 17.96 -9.09 -14.24
CA VAL A 167 17.06 -9.55 -13.18
C VAL A 167 17.34 -8.84 -11.86
N GLN A 168 18.61 -8.67 -11.47
CA GLN A 168 18.98 -7.92 -10.28
C GLN A 168 18.48 -6.47 -10.32
N THR A 169 18.62 -5.83 -11.47
CA THR A 169 18.13 -4.46 -11.70
C THR A 169 16.60 -4.41 -11.65
N MET A 170 15.91 -5.37 -12.27
CA MET A 170 14.46 -5.48 -12.21
C MET A 170 13.96 -5.68 -10.77
N VAL A 171 14.61 -6.57 -10.00
CA VAL A 171 14.27 -6.83 -8.60
C VAL A 171 14.52 -5.60 -7.72
N SER A 172 15.58 -4.84 -7.96
CA SER A 172 15.85 -3.62 -7.20
C SER A 172 14.79 -2.54 -7.45
N TYR A 173 14.37 -2.34 -8.70
CA TYR A 173 13.25 -1.45 -9.01
C TYR A 173 11.92 -1.97 -8.44
N ALA A 174 11.68 -3.28 -8.49
CA ALA A 174 10.51 -3.89 -7.86
C ALA A 174 10.48 -3.64 -6.35
N GLU A 175 11.63 -3.65 -5.68
CA GLU A 175 11.73 -3.34 -4.25
C GLU A 175 11.37 -1.88 -3.95
N VAL A 176 11.75 -0.94 -4.83
CA VAL A 176 11.36 0.48 -4.72
C VAL A 176 9.84 0.62 -4.85
N SER A 177 9.23 0.01 -5.88
CA SER A 177 7.78 0.01 -6.08
C SER A 177 7.04 -0.65 -4.90
N ALA A 178 7.56 -1.76 -4.40
CA ALA A 178 7.02 -2.49 -3.26
C ALA A 178 7.03 -1.63 -1.99
N LYS A 179 8.15 -0.95 -1.68
CA LYS A 179 8.25 -0.04 -0.52
C LYS A 179 7.30 1.15 -0.63
N ALA A 180 7.09 1.69 -1.84
CA ALA A 180 6.12 2.75 -2.06
C ALA A 180 4.68 2.26 -1.78
N ALA A 181 4.30 1.11 -2.32
CA ALA A 181 2.98 0.52 -2.11
C ALA A 181 2.71 0.22 -0.62
N ALA A 182 3.70 -0.31 0.11
CA ALA A 182 3.61 -0.55 1.54
C ALA A 182 3.29 0.73 2.33
N LYS A 183 4.01 1.83 2.04
CA LYS A 183 3.77 3.13 2.68
C LYS A 183 2.39 3.70 2.35
N THR A 184 1.96 3.57 1.10
CA THR A 184 0.62 4.01 0.68
C THR A 184 -0.46 3.22 1.40
N ALA A 185 -0.31 1.89 1.52
CA ALA A 185 -1.26 1.05 2.25
C ALA A 185 -1.28 1.37 3.76
N GLU A 186 -0.12 1.60 4.37
CA GLU A 186 -0.03 2.02 5.77
C GLU A 186 -0.78 3.35 6.01
N ALA A 187 -0.53 4.35 5.16
CA ALA A 187 -1.21 5.65 5.26
C ALA A 187 -2.72 5.54 5.03
N ALA A 188 -3.16 4.76 4.04
CA ALA A 188 -4.57 4.53 3.76
C ALA A 188 -5.30 3.84 4.91
N ASN A 189 -4.68 2.85 5.55
CA ASN A 189 -5.29 2.16 6.70
C ASN A 189 -5.36 3.06 7.94
N LYS A 190 -4.34 3.90 8.18
CA LYS A 190 -4.38 4.90 9.25
C LYS A 190 -5.50 5.91 9.02
N LEU A 191 -5.63 6.43 7.81
CA LEU A 191 -6.71 7.35 7.44
C LEU A 191 -8.09 6.70 7.61
N ALA A 192 -8.26 5.43 7.21
CA ALA A 192 -9.51 4.71 7.40
C ALA A 192 -9.89 4.54 8.88
N ILE A 193 -8.91 4.38 9.77
CA ILE A 193 -9.14 4.35 11.23
C ILE A 193 -9.55 5.74 11.73
N GLU A 194 -8.89 6.80 11.27
CA GLU A 194 -9.23 8.19 11.62
C GLU A 194 -10.69 8.51 11.24
N GLU A 195 -11.07 8.26 9.98
CA GLU A 195 -12.44 8.47 9.50
C GLU A 195 -13.48 7.62 10.25
N ALA A 196 -13.13 6.39 10.64
CA ALA A 196 -14.02 5.53 11.41
C ALA A 196 -14.24 6.07 12.82
N GLN A 197 -13.19 6.55 13.49
CA GLN A 197 -13.28 7.14 14.82
C GLN A 197 -14.07 8.46 14.81
N GLU A 198 -13.89 9.31 13.80
CA GLU A 198 -14.68 10.52 13.61
C GLU A 198 -16.18 10.20 13.49
N LYS A 199 -16.55 9.24 12.63
CA LYS A 199 -17.95 8.82 12.45
C LYS A 199 -18.56 8.26 13.73
N VAL A 200 -17.81 7.47 14.50
CA VAL A 200 -18.27 6.94 15.80
C VAL A 200 -18.52 8.08 16.79
N MET A 201 -17.64 9.07 16.83
CA MET A 201 -17.80 10.23 17.70
C MET A 201 -19.01 11.10 17.30
N GLU A 202 -19.20 11.37 16.01
CA GLU A 202 -20.35 12.10 15.51
C GLU A 202 -21.67 11.39 15.83
N ALA A 203 -21.74 10.08 15.61
CA ALA A 203 -22.92 9.27 15.94
C ALA A 203 -23.22 9.28 17.45
N THR A 204 -22.18 9.20 18.28
CA THR A 204 -22.33 9.25 19.74
C THR A 204 -22.90 10.59 20.18
N ILE A 205 -22.36 11.70 19.65
CA ILE A 205 -22.86 13.05 19.96
C ILE A 205 -24.30 13.21 19.50
N TYR A 206 -24.62 12.78 18.29
CA TYR A 206 -25.99 12.85 17.76
C TYR A 206 -26.99 12.12 18.67
N ASN A 207 -26.66 10.92 19.15
CA ASN A 207 -27.50 10.17 20.07
C ASN A 207 -27.69 10.90 21.41
N TRP A 208 -26.65 11.55 21.95
CA TRP A 208 -26.80 12.33 23.18
C TRP A 208 -27.78 13.50 23.04
N TYR A 209 -27.77 14.20 21.90
CA TYR A 209 -28.69 15.32 21.66
C TYR A 209 -30.13 14.91 21.38
N THR A 210 -30.39 13.71 20.86
CA THR A 210 -31.75 13.22 20.60
C THR A 210 -32.42 12.59 21.83
N THR A 211 -31.66 12.35 22.91
CA THR A 211 -32.17 11.75 24.16
C THR A 211 -32.54 12.79 25.23
N ILE A 212 -32.32 14.09 24.96
CA ILE A 212 -32.71 15.24 25.82
C ILE A 212 -33.98 15.87 25.26
#